data_AF-X1FVK7-F1
#
_entry.id   AF-X1FVK7-F1
#
_cell.length_a   1.000
_cell.length_b   1.000
_cell.length_c   1.000
_cell.angle_alpha   90.00
_cell.angle_beta   90.00
_cell.angle_gamma   90.00
#
_symmetry.space_group_name_H-M   'P 1'
#
loop_
_entity.id
_entity.type
_entity.pdbx_description
1 polymer ?
#
loop_
_entity_poly.entity_id
_entity_poly.type
_entity_poly.pdbx_seq_one_letter_code
_entity_poly.pdbx_strand_id
1 'polypeptide(L)'
;MKFIKVIMKKISYKLTFKKSYILVECIVLFSLIILTCINLVGCESLKKALEGPKPEPVVGSFFKSLINKDYSKAYSYLCEENKSKFSSNEFIDKMQDFQEIIRYEILSSNVGYKNSKVTVNLTTLSYDEEEIKEIEVPLIKEEDEWRIVFFDIEFEK
;
A
#
# COMPACT_ATOMS: atom_id res chain seq x y z
N MET A 1 62.83 -13.22 -46.19
CA MET A 1 62.56 -13.33 -44.73
C MET A 1 61.98 -12.06 -44.08
N LYS A 2 62.34 -10.82 -44.50
CA LYS A 2 61.80 -9.57 -43.93
C LYS A 2 60.30 -9.31 -44.23
N PHE A 3 59.81 -9.68 -45.42
CA PHE A 3 58.42 -9.41 -45.85
C PHE A 3 57.36 -10.18 -45.04
N ILE A 4 57.62 -11.45 -44.71
CA ILE A 4 56.72 -12.31 -43.92
C ILE A 4 56.56 -11.77 -42.50
N LYS A 5 57.63 -11.25 -41.89
CA LYS A 5 57.60 -10.61 -40.56
C LYS A 5 56.70 -9.37 -40.52
N VAL A 6 56.69 -8.57 -41.59
CA VAL A 6 55.85 -7.35 -41.68
C VAL A 6 54.38 -7.71 -41.81
N ILE A 7 54.05 -8.72 -42.63
CA ILE A 7 52.67 -9.19 -42.83
C ILE A 7 52.12 -9.81 -41.53
N MET A 8 52.89 -10.66 -40.85
CA MET A 8 52.49 -11.24 -39.56
C MET A 8 52.26 -10.17 -38.48
N LYS A 9 53.10 -9.14 -38.42
CA LYS A 9 52.95 -8.04 -37.44
C LYS A 9 51.67 -7.23 -37.71
N LYS A 10 51.32 -7.01 -38.98
CA LYS A 10 50.11 -6.28 -39.40
C LYS A 10 48.82 -7.07 -39.10
N ILE A 11 48.83 -8.40 -39.29
CA ILE A 11 47.70 -9.28 -38.96
C ILE A 11 47.48 -9.37 -37.44
N SER A 12 48.57 -9.50 -36.67
CA SER A 12 48.51 -9.56 -35.19
C SER A 12 47.97 -8.27 -34.57
N TYR A 13 48.35 -7.10 -35.12
CA TYR A 13 47.82 -5.80 -34.71
C TYR A 13 46.33 -5.64 -35.04
N LYS A 14 45.89 -6.12 -36.21
CA LYS A 14 44.48 -6.08 -36.62
C LYS A 14 43.60 -6.98 -35.73
N LEU A 15 44.12 -8.13 -35.29
CA LEU A 15 43.41 -9.04 -34.40
C LEU A 15 43.27 -8.51 -32.97
N THR A 16 44.33 -7.89 -32.44
CA THR A 16 44.33 -7.28 -31.09
C THR A 16 43.43 -6.06 -31.04
N PHE A 17 43.46 -5.22 -32.07
CA PHE A 17 42.57 -4.05 -32.19
C PHE A 17 41.09 -4.43 -32.28
N LYS A 18 40.75 -5.50 -33.03
CA LYS A 18 39.37 -5.99 -33.13
C LYS A 18 38.88 -6.58 -31.80
N LYS A 19 39.75 -7.28 -31.05
CA LYS A 19 39.42 -7.78 -29.70
C LYS A 19 39.21 -6.65 -28.70
N SER A 20 40.05 -5.60 -28.73
CA SER A 20 39.87 -4.45 -27.84
C SER A 20 38.61 -3.64 -28.14
N TYR A 21 38.22 -3.51 -29.42
CA TYR A 21 36.98 -2.83 -29.80
C TYR A 21 35.75 -3.55 -29.25
N ILE A 22 35.68 -4.89 -29.43
CA ILE A 22 34.57 -5.71 -28.90
C ILE A 22 34.48 -5.59 -27.37
N LEU A 23 35.63 -5.54 -26.68
CA LEU A 23 35.69 -5.46 -25.23
C LEU A 23 35.16 -4.11 -24.71
N VAL A 24 35.48 -3.00 -25.40
CA VAL A 24 34.93 -1.67 -25.10
C VAL A 24 33.44 -1.60 -25.38
N GLU A 25 32.98 -2.15 -26.50
CA GLU A 25 31.55 -2.19 -26.86
C GLU A 25 30.72 -2.99 -25.83
N CYS A 26 31.25 -4.13 -25.36
CA CYS A 26 30.63 -4.90 -24.28
C CYS A 26 30.55 -4.12 -22.96
N ILE A 27 31.61 -3.37 -22.59
CA ILE A 27 31.61 -2.56 -21.36
C ILE A 27 30.56 -1.45 -21.44
N VAL A 28 30.47 -0.76 -22.59
CA VAL A 28 29.47 0.30 -22.79
C VAL A 28 28.05 -0.26 -22.71
N LEU A 29 27.77 -1.39 -23.37
CA LEU A 29 26.47 -2.06 -23.28
C LEU A 29 26.14 -2.48 -21.84
N PHE A 30 27.10 -3.06 -21.12
CA PHE A 30 26.89 -3.47 -19.73
C PHE A 30 26.62 -2.28 -18.81
N SER A 31 27.31 -1.15 -19.03
CA SER A 31 27.09 0.09 -18.28
C SER A 31 25.70 0.69 -18.53
N LEU A 32 25.20 0.64 -19.78
CA LEU A 32 23.84 1.07 -20.13
C LEU A 32 22.78 0.19 -19.47
N ILE A 33 22.98 -1.13 -19.46
CA ILE A 33 22.06 -2.08 -18.80
C ILE A 33 22.00 -1.79 -17.30
N ILE A 34 23.15 -1.65 -16.62
CA ILE A 34 23.20 -1.33 -15.18
C ILE A 34 22.49 0.00 -14.90
N LEU A 35 22.73 1.04 -15.71
CA LEU A 35 22.09 2.34 -15.54
C LEU A 35 20.56 2.24 -15.70
N THR A 36 20.06 1.46 -16.66
CA THR A 36 18.61 1.23 -16.80
C THR A 36 18.02 0.45 -15.64
N CYS A 37 18.72 -0.57 -15.11
CA CYS A 37 18.25 -1.34 -13.96
C CYS A 37 18.16 -0.50 -12.68
N ILE A 38 19.14 0.37 -12.42
CA ILE A 38 19.14 1.25 -11.24
C ILE A 38 17.99 2.25 -11.30
N ASN A 39 17.73 2.84 -12.48
CA ASN A 39 16.61 3.77 -12.66
C ASN A 39 15.24 3.10 -12.49
N LEU A 40 15.10 1.83 -12.92
CA LEU A 40 13.84 1.09 -12.79
C LEU A 40 13.53 0.77 -11.31
N VAL A 41 14.50 0.24 -10.57
CA VAL A 41 14.34 -0.15 -9.15
C VAL A 41 14.20 1.08 -8.25
N GLY A 42 14.92 2.16 -8.55
CA GLY A 42 14.81 3.42 -7.82
C GLY A 42 13.44 4.10 -7.98
N CYS A 43 12.84 4.01 -9.17
CA CYS A 43 11.54 4.62 -9.46
C CYS A 43 10.38 3.93 -8.72
N GLU A 44 10.35 2.60 -8.65
CA GLU A 44 9.33 1.88 -7.89
C GLU A 44 9.39 2.17 -6.38
N SER A 45 10.61 2.27 -5.85
CA SER A 45 10.85 2.56 -4.44
C SER A 45 10.41 3.97 -4.06
N LEU A 46 10.69 4.96 -4.93
CA LEU A 46 10.21 6.33 -4.79
C LEU A 46 8.69 6.44 -4.91
N LYS A 47 8.08 5.69 -5.84
CA LYS A 47 6.62 5.68 -6.00
C LYS A 47 5.91 5.16 -4.76
N LYS A 48 6.42 4.08 -4.14
CA LYS A 48 5.90 3.56 -2.86
C LYS A 48 6.13 4.50 -1.67
N ALA A 49 7.18 5.32 -1.70
CA ALA A 49 7.43 6.33 -0.67
C ALA A 49 6.57 7.59 -0.84
N LEU A 50 6.13 7.88 -2.07
CA LEU A 50 5.26 9.03 -2.40
C LEU A 50 3.77 8.69 -2.26
N GLU A 51 3.38 7.44 -2.50
CA GLU A 51 2.08 6.91 -2.13
C GLU A 51 2.06 6.77 -0.61
N GLY A 52 1.55 7.79 0.09
CA GLY A 52 1.37 7.77 1.55
C GLY A 52 0.62 6.52 2.05
N PRO A 53 0.50 6.32 3.38
CA PRO A 53 -0.12 5.12 3.91
C PRO A 53 -1.49 4.91 3.30
N LYS A 54 -1.84 3.65 3.03
CA LYS A 54 -3.14 3.27 2.50
C LYS A 54 -4.19 3.27 3.64
N PRO A 55 -5.44 3.70 3.40
CA PRO A 55 -6.48 3.71 4.42
C PRO A 55 -7.07 2.31 4.72
N GLU A 56 -7.05 1.38 3.76
CA GLU A 56 -7.67 0.05 3.87
C GLU A 56 -7.13 -0.78 5.04
N PRO A 57 -5.83 -0.80 5.36
CA PRO A 57 -5.31 -1.50 6.54
C PRO A 57 -5.88 -0.97 7.87
N VAL A 58 -6.16 0.32 7.97
CA VAL A 58 -6.77 0.91 9.18
C VAL A 58 -8.21 0.44 9.32
N VAL A 59 -9.00 0.50 8.23
CA VAL A 59 -10.39 0.02 8.21
C VAL A 59 -10.46 -1.48 8.50
N GLY A 60 -9.59 -2.28 7.89
CA GLY A 60 -9.53 -3.72 8.17
C GLY A 60 -9.16 -4.02 9.62
N SER A 61 -8.21 -3.29 10.20
CA SER A 61 -7.83 -3.47 11.60
C SER A 61 -8.92 -3.05 12.58
N PHE A 62 -9.70 -2.01 12.23
CA PHE A 62 -10.87 -1.59 12.99
C PHE A 62 -11.95 -2.68 13.01
N PHE A 63 -12.41 -3.17 11.85
CA PHE A 63 -13.44 -4.23 11.81
C PHE A 63 -12.96 -5.55 12.41
N LYS A 64 -11.68 -5.90 12.22
CA LYS A 64 -11.10 -7.05 12.91
C LYS A 64 -11.14 -6.91 14.43
N SER A 65 -10.95 -5.69 14.95
CA SER A 65 -11.04 -5.43 16.39
C SER A 65 -12.49 -5.53 16.87
N LEU A 66 -13.47 -5.05 16.08
CA LEU A 66 -14.90 -5.21 16.37
C LEU A 66 -15.34 -6.68 16.40
N ILE A 67 -14.96 -7.47 15.39
CA ILE A 67 -15.27 -8.91 15.32
C ILE A 67 -14.66 -9.66 16.51
N ASN A 68 -13.44 -9.30 16.91
CA ASN A 68 -12.77 -9.90 18.07
C ASN A 68 -13.26 -9.36 19.42
N LYS A 69 -14.27 -8.48 19.43
CA LYS A 69 -14.80 -7.81 20.63
C LYS A 69 -13.74 -7.00 21.40
N ASP A 70 -12.67 -6.59 20.72
CA ASP A 70 -11.62 -5.70 21.23
C ASP A 70 -12.00 -4.25 20.93
N TYR A 71 -13.05 -3.78 21.61
CA TYR A 71 -13.62 -2.45 21.41
C TYR A 71 -12.66 -1.33 21.82
N SER A 72 -11.80 -1.55 22.80
CA SER A 72 -10.77 -0.58 23.17
C SER A 72 -9.79 -0.34 22.03
N LYS A 73 -9.36 -1.42 21.36
CA LYS A 73 -8.50 -1.28 20.18
C LYS A 73 -9.25 -0.67 19.00
N ALA A 74 -10.52 -1.03 18.79
CA ALA A 74 -11.33 -0.39 17.76
C ALA A 74 -11.42 1.13 17.96
N TYR A 75 -11.65 1.58 19.20
CA TYR A 75 -11.67 3.00 19.57
C TYR A 75 -10.36 3.74 19.27
N SER A 76 -9.22 3.05 19.36
CA SER A 76 -7.91 3.65 19.07
C SER A 76 -7.73 4.11 17.62
N TYR A 77 -8.48 3.54 16.67
CA TYR A 77 -8.45 3.93 15.25
C TYR A 77 -9.30 5.16 14.93
N LEU A 78 -10.11 5.63 15.88
CA LEU A 78 -10.94 6.82 15.67
C LEU A 78 -10.09 8.09 15.65
N CYS A 79 -10.60 9.12 14.98
CA CYS A 79 -9.96 10.43 14.96
C CYS A 79 -10.08 11.16 16.30
N GLU A 80 -9.20 12.13 16.53
CA GLU A 80 -9.20 12.91 17.79
C GLU A 80 -10.48 13.72 17.96
N GLU A 81 -11.11 14.19 16.88
CA GLU A 81 -12.42 14.84 16.95
C GLU A 81 -13.47 13.90 17.55
N ASN A 82 -13.52 12.63 17.15
CA ASN A 82 -14.43 11.65 17.74
C ASN A 82 -14.12 11.38 19.20
N LYS A 83 -12.84 11.21 19.54
CA LYS A 83 -12.40 10.97 20.92
C LYS A 83 -12.69 12.15 21.86
N SER A 84 -12.74 13.37 21.31
CA SER A 84 -13.13 14.57 22.05
C SER A 84 -14.63 14.64 22.34
N LYS A 85 -15.46 13.95 21.55
CA LYS A 85 -16.93 14.00 21.64
C LYS A 85 -17.50 12.86 22.49
N PHE A 86 -16.91 11.68 22.44
CA PHE A 86 -17.32 10.55 23.27
C PHE A 86 -16.12 9.74 23.74
N SER A 87 -16.22 9.29 24.98
CA SER A 87 -15.22 8.52 25.68
C SER A 87 -15.12 7.08 25.15
N SER A 88 -14.01 6.42 25.48
CA SER A 88 -13.83 5.00 25.18
C SER A 88 -14.94 4.13 25.81
N ASN A 89 -15.44 4.49 26.99
CA ASN A 89 -16.50 3.73 27.65
C ASN A 89 -17.83 3.87 26.90
N GLU A 90 -18.21 5.09 26.51
CA GLU A 90 -19.43 5.32 25.72
C GLU A 90 -19.37 4.59 24.37
N PHE A 91 -18.18 4.52 23.75
CA PHE A 91 -17.98 3.73 22.54
C PHE A 91 -18.16 2.22 22.79
N ILE A 92 -17.57 1.70 23.88
CA ILE A 92 -17.70 0.29 24.26
C ILE A 92 -19.16 -0.06 24.50
N ASP A 93 -19.88 0.76 25.26
CA ASP A 93 -21.30 0.55 25.57
C ASP A 93 -22.13 0.53 24.26
N LYS A 94 -21.90 1.49 23.36
CA LYS A 94 -22.55 1.52 22.03
C LYS A 94 -22.26 0.27 21.19
N MET A 95 -21.02 -0.23 21.22
CA MET A 95 -20.62 -1.40 20.44
C MET A 95 -21.10 -2.73 21.03
N GLN A 96 -21.36 -2.78 22.34
CA GLN A 96 -21.94 -3.96 23.00
C GLN A 96 -23.41 -4.15 22.61
N ASP A 97 -24.15 -3.06 22.44
CA ASP A 97 -25.55 -3.07 22.00
C ASP A 97 -25.70 -3.17 20.47
N PHE A 98 -24.58 -3.11 19.74
CA PHE A 98 -24.57 -3.17 18.28
C PHE A 98 -24.75 -4.60 17.77
N GLN A 99 -25.35 -4.73 16.58
CA GLN A 99 -25.55 -6.02 15.90
C GLN A 99 -24.21 -6.74 15.68
N GLU A 100 -24.16 -8.05 15.90
CA GLU A 100 -22.91 -8.80 15.80
C GLU A 100 -22.38 -8.79 14.37
N ILE A 101 -21.15 -8.30 14.18
CA ILE A 101 -20.45 -8.31 12.89
C ILE A 101 -19.74 -9.65 12.76
N ILE A 102 -20.04 -10.40 11.70
CA ILE A 102 -19.41 -11.70 11.43
C ILE A 102 -18.24 -11.54 10.47
N ARG A 103 -18.44 -10.71 9.44
CA ARG A 103 -17.49 -10.57 8.33
C ARG A 103 -17.52 -9.15 7.77
N TYR A 104 -16.38 -8.76 7.20
CA TYR A 104 -16.29 -7.57 6.35
C TYR A 104 -15.51 -7.89 5.07
N GLU A 105 -15.82 -7.16 4.00
CA GLU A 105 -15.08 -7.19 2.75
C GLU A 105 -14.87 -5.76 2.25
N ILE A 106 -13.63 -5.35 2.06
CA ILE A 106 -13.29 -4.03 1.50
C ILE A 106 -13.45 -4.11 -0.01
N LEU A 107 -14.35 -3.30 -0.57
CA LEU A 107 -14.64 -3.30 -2.00
C LEU A 107 -13.77 -2.30 -2.76
N SER A 108 -13.65 -1.09 -2.24
CA SER A 108 -12.91 -0.02 -2.90
C SER A 108 -12.47 1.05 -1.90
N SER A 109 -11.51 1.88 -2.33
CA SER A 109 -11.07 3.06 -1.61
C SER A 109 -11.01 4.25 -2.55
N ASN A 110 -11.48 5.39 -2.07
CA ASN A 110 -11.31 6.69 -2.70
C ASN A 110 -10.42 7.53 -1.78
N VAL A 111 -9.22 7.84 -2.24
CA VAL A 111 -8.18 8.47 -1.41
C VAL A 111 -7.90 9.88 -1.93
N GLY A 112 -8.25 10.87 -1.11
CA GLY A 112 -7.83 12.26 -1.26
C GLY A 112 -6.56 12.55 -0.46
N TYR A 113 -6.11 13.81 -0.50
CA TYR A 113 -4.88 14.23 0.20
C TYR A 113 -5.01 14.20 1.74
N LYS A 114 -6.18 14.61 2.27
CA LYS A 114 -6.46 14.68 3.72
C LYS A 114 -7.66 13.86 4.16
N ASN A 115 -8.43 13.33 3.22
CA ASN A 115 -9.65 12.59 3.46
C ASN A 115 -9.67 11.34 2.59
N SER A 116 -10.37 10.31 3.04
CA SER A 116 -10.60 9.11 2.27
C SER A 116 -11.97 8.53 2.60
N LYS A 117 -12.48 7.72 1.70
CA LYS A 117 -13.64 6.88 1.92
C LYS A 117 -13.29 5.46 1.50
N VAL A 118 -13.61 4.49 2.33
CA VAL A 118 -13.45 3.06 2.04
C VAL A 118 -14.83 2.42 2.05
N THR A 119 -15.21 1.82 0.93
CA THR A 119 -16.48 1.09 0.81
C THR A 119 -16.29 -0.34 1.30
N VAL A 120 -17.17 -0.78 2.20
CA VAL A 120 -17.09 -2.08 2.87
C VAL A 120 -18.44 -2.77 2.82
N ASN A 121 -18.46 -4.02 2.40
CA ASN A 121 -19.58 -4.91 2.68
C ASN A 121 -19.42 -5.47 4.09
N LEU A 122 -20.37 -5.18 4.96
CA LEU A 122 -20.49 -5.77 6.28
C LEU A 122 -21.52 -6.89 6.26
N THR A 123 -21.16 -8.02 6.83
CA THR A 123 -22.09 -9.11 7.14
C THR A 123 -22.34 -9.10 8.63
N THR A 124 -23.59 -8.87 9.02
CA THR A 124 -24.06 -8.82 10.40
C THR A 124 -25.06 -9.94 10.66
N LEU A 125 -25.17 -10.38 11.92
CA LEU A 125 -26.12 -11.42 12.35
C LEU A 125 -27.26 -10.77 13.13
N SER A 126 -28.49 -10.92 12.67
CA SER A 126 -29.70 -10.54 13.43
C SER A 126 -30.69 -11.69 13.42
N TYR A 127 -31.12 -12.15 14.61
CA TYR A 127 -32.10 -13.23 14.76
C TYR A 127 -31.85 -14.47 13.87
N ASP A 128 -30.59 -14.93 13.80
CA ASP A 128 -30.10 -16.05 12.97
C ASP A 128 -30.15 -15.84 11.45
N GLU A 129 -30.44 -14.62 10.99
CA GLU A 129 -30.32 -14.22 9.59
C GLU A 129 -29.06 -13.38 9.36
N GLU A 130 -28.31 -13.73 8.32
CA GLU A 130 -27.18 -12.94 7.84
C GLU A 130 -27.70 -11.79 6.97
N GLU A 131 -27.38 -10.57 7.38
CA GLU A 131 -27.64 -9.37 6.59
C GLU A 131 -26.32 -8.86 6.00
N ILE A 132 -26.31 -8.58 4.69
CA ILE A 132 -25.17 -7.97 4.03
C ILE A 132 -25.53 -6.54 3.68
N LYS A 133 -24.76 -5.59 4.20
CA LYS A 133 -24.93 -4.17 3.90
C LYS A 133 -23.63 -3.53 3.45
N GLU A 134 -23.71 -2.80 2.36
CA GLU A 134 -22.64 -1.92 1.91
C GLU A 134 -22.65 -0.63 2.75
N ILE A 135 -21.49 -0.26 3.28
CA ILE A 135 -21.28 1.00 4.00
C ILE A 135 -20.06 1.75 3.50
N GLU A 136 -20.07 3.07 3.66
CA GLU A 136 -18.91 3.92 3.46
C GLU A 136 -18.26 4.24 4.81
N VAL A 137 -16.96 3.98 4.93
CA VAL A 137 -16.15 4.36 6.09
C VAL A 137 -15.30 5.58 5.72
N PRO A 138 -15.64 6.79 6.20
CA PRO A 138 -14.85 7.99 6.02
C PRO A 138 -13.64 7.98 6.96
N LEU A 139 -12.52 8.45 6.43
CA LEU A 139 -11.27 8.64 7.15
C LEU A 139 -10.73 10.03 6.92
N ILE A 140 -10.03 10.55 7.92
CA ILE A 140 -9.23 11.77 7.83
C ILE A 140 -7.77 11.46 8.14
N LYS A 141 -6.87 12.24 7.56
CA LYS A 141 -5.43 12.13 7.80
C LYS A 141 -5.05 13.05 8.96
N GLU A 142 -4.57 12.47 10.06
CA GLU A 142 -4.07 13.16 11.25
C GLU A 142 -2.61 12.75 11.46
N GLU A 143 -1.68 13.72 11.50
CA GLU A 143 -0.24 13.45 11.72
C GLU A 143 0.35 12.36 10.81
N ASP A 144 -0.06 12.37 9.54
CA ASP A 144 0.26 11.37 8.50
C ASP A 144 -0.34 9.97 8.66
N GLU A 145 -1.17 9.73 9.68
CA GLU A 145 -1.92 8.50 9.87
C GLU A 145 -3.39 8.66 9.46
N TRP A 146 -3.99 7.60 8.93
CA TRP A 146 -5.44 7.57 8.68
C TRP A 146 -6.19 7.26 9.96
N ARG A 147 -7.25 8.02 10.23
CA ARG A 147 -8.14 7.85 11.38
C ARG A 147 -9.58 7.80 10.91
N ILE A 148 -10.35 6.90 11.51
CA ILE A 148 -11.77 6.70 11.15
C ILE A 148 -12.59 7.82 11.75
N VAL A 149 -13.41 8.44 10.91
CA VAL A 149 -14.47 9.34 11.38
C VAL A 149 -15.68 8.46 11.69
N PHE A 150 -15.93 8.26 12.97
CA PHE A 150 -17.07 7.48 13.45
C PHE A 150 -18.29 8.39 13.53
N PHE A 151 -19.30 8.11 12.71
CA PHE A 151 -20.63 8.69 12.84
C PHE A 151 -21.54 7.58 13.35
N ASP A 152 -22.59 7.95 14.10
CA ASP A 152 -23.62 6.99 14.48
C ASP A 152 -24.11 6.33 13.20
N ILE A 153 -23.72 5.07 13.01
CA ILE A 153 -24.20 4.28 11.90
C ILE A 153 -25.61 3.90 12.32
N GLU A 154 -26.56 4.82 12.12
CA GLU A 154 -27.98 4.52 12.15
C GLU A 154 -28.25 3.58 10.97
N PHE A 155 -28.03 2.29 11.21
CA PHE A 155 -28.72 1.26 10.46
C PHE A 155 -30.17 1.36 10.91
N GLU A 156 -31.00 2.01 10.08
CA GLU A 156 -32.45 2.12 10.30
C GLU A 156 -33.00 0.78 10.83
N LYS A 157 -33.65 0.85 11.99
CA LYS A 157 -34.39 -0.25 12.61
C LYS A 157 -35.56 -0.70 11.74
#